data_AF-A0A8E0RRN6-F1
#
_entry.id   AF-A0A8E0RRN6-F1
#
_cell.length_a   1.000
_cell.length_b   1.000
_cell.length_c   1.000
_cell.angle_alpha   90.00
_cell.angle_beta   90.00
_cell.angle_gamma   90.00
#
_symmetry.space_group_name_H-M   'P 1'
#
loop_
_entity.id
_entity.type
_entity.pdbx_description
1 polymer ?
#
loop_
_entity_poly.entity_id
_entity_poly.type
_entity_poly.pdbx_seq_one_letter_code
_entity_poly.pdbx_strand_id
1 'polypeptide(L)'
;MDDVFDLVASAESSELVVGSRDWKGRLHEVSLFAVRDGLHDAHEKFMQSSFNSGVRNGFAATRRIAFLKGKLSARIALGSESQKEMDQLKNSLNSFEKRLVAALTIFSRGSRQCDIRVFQEADEFITEAEDVIKRIKRN
;
A
#
# COMPACT_ATOMS: atom_id res chain seq x y z
N MET A 1 13.38 34.43 -69.66
CA MET A 1 12.03 34.20 -69.09
C MET A 1 12.18 32.95 -68.22
N ASP A 2 12.97 33.06 -67.14
CA ASP A 2 13.44 31.91 -66.33
C ASP A 2 12.90 31.92 -64.89
N ASP A 3 12.13 32.94 -64.52
CA ASP A 3 11.84 33.25 -63.12
C ASP A 3 10.58 32.52 -62.59
N VAL A 4 9.93 31.69 -63.42
CA VAL A 4 8.66 31.04 -63.09
C VAL A 4 8.86 29.70 -62.35
N PHE A 5 10.03 29.06 -62.49
CA PHE A 5 10.33 27.78 -61.84
C PHE A 5 10.94 27.93 -60.44
N ASP A 6 11.49 29.09 -60.08
CA ASP A 6 12.06 29.34 -58.74
C ASP A 6 10.99 29.55 -57.65
N LEU A 7 9.78 29.98 -58.04
CA LEU A 7 8.66 30.17 -57.09
C LEU A 7 8.06 28.85 -56.59
N VAL A 8 8.09 27.79 -57.40
CA VAL A 8 7.50 26.49 -57.04
C VAL A 8 8.40 25.73 -56.04
N ALA A 9 9.72 25.77 -56.24
CA ALA A 9 10.69 25.21 -55.28
C ALA A 9 10.71 25.97 -53.93
N SER A 10 10.41 27.27 -53.95
CA SER A 10 10.27 28.11 -52.75
C SER A 10 9.01 27.76 -51.94
N ALA A 11 7.90 27.44 -52.61
CA ALA A 11 6.65 27.06 -51.95
C ALA A 11 6.75 25.68 -51.26
N GLU A 12 7.27 24.65 -51.93
CA GLU A 12 7.47 23.32 -51.33
C GLU A 12 8.48 23.35 -50.16
N SER A 13 9.57 24.10 -50.30
CA SER A 13 10.54 24.25 -49.21
C SER A 13 9.97 25.01 -48.01
N SER A 14 9.11 26.01 -48.24
CA SER A 14 8.36 26.72 -47.19
C SER A 14 7.37 25.80 -46.46
N GLU A 15 6.62 24.98 -47.20
CA GLU A 15 5.69 24.00 -46.60
C GLU A 15 6.42 22.93 -45.78
N LEU A 16 7.57 22.45 -46.26
CA LEU A 16 8.41 21.50 -45.51
C LEU A 16 8.97 22.12 -44.23
N VAL A 17 9.34 23.40 -44.24
CA VAL A 17 9.80 24.13 -43.04
C VAL A 17 8.67 24.28 -42.02
N VAL A 18 7.46 24.63 -42.48
CA VAL A 18 6.27 24.72 -41.61
C VAL A 18 5.91 23.35 -41.04
N GLY A 19 5.88 22.30 -41.88
CA GLY A 19 5.61 20.93 -41.46
C GLY A 19 6.62 20.40 -40.44
N SER A 20 7.92 20.71 -40.62
CA SER A 20 8.98 20.35 -39.67
C SER A 20 8.81 21.05 -38.32
N ARG A 21 8.43 22.33 -38.33
CA ARG A 21 8.15 23.10 -37.12
C ARG A 21 6.95 22.54 -36.36
N ASP A 22 5.86 22.26 -37.07
CA ASP A 22 4.63 21.75 -36.48
C ASP A 22 4.83 20.32 -35.95
N TRP A 23 5.61 19.49 -36.66
CA TRP A 23 6.03 18.18 -36.19
C TRP A 23 6.84 18.27 -34.90
N LYS A 24 7.79 19.20 -34.81
CA LYS A 24 8.57 19.41 -33.58
C LYS A 24 7.69 19.87 -32.42
N GLY A 25 6.71 20.74 -32.68
CA GLY A 25 5.71 21.15 -31.69
C GLY A 25 4.90 19.96 -31.15
N ARG A 26 4.37 19.13 -32.05
CA ARG A 26 3.64 17.91 -31.68
C ARG A 26 4.50 16.91 -30.93
N LEU A 27 5.76 16.74 -31.33
CA LEU A 27 6.70 15.85 -30.64
C LEU A 27 6.94 16.32 -29.19
N HIS A 28 7.03 17.63 -28.97
CA HIS A 28 7.15 18.20 -27.64
C HIS A 28 5.88 17.92 -26.80
N GLU A 29 4.69 18.14 -27.34
CA GLU A 29 3.43 17.84 -26.66
C GLU A 29 3.31 16.35 -26.29
N VAL A 30 3.61 15.45 -27.25
CA VAL A 30 3.64 14.00 -27.01
C VAL A 30 4.62 13.66 -25.89
N SER A 31 5.79 14.30 -25.83
CA SER A 31 6.75 14.06 -24.75
C SER A 31 6.22 14.49 -23.38
N LEU A 32 5.50 15.63 -23.32
CA LEU A 32 4.88 16.11 -22.08
C LEU A 32 3.78 15.16 -21.61
N PHE A 33 2.94 14.68 -22.52
CA PHE A 33 1.91 13.69 -22.20
C PHE A 33 2.52 12.36 -21.74
N ALA A 34 3.56 11.87 -22.41
CA ALA A 34 4.25 10.64 -22.02
C ALA A 34 4.87 10.75 -20.61
N VAL A 35 5.46 11.90 -20.26
CA VAL A 35 6.00 12.14 -18.91
C VAL A 35 4.88 12.16 -17.87
N ARG A 36 3.78 12.88 -18.14
CA ARG A 36 2.63 12.95 -17.24
C ARG A 36 2.04 11.56 -17.00
N ASP A 37 1.81 10.81 -18.07
CA ASP A 37 1.20 9.49 -18.00
C ASP A 37 2.14 8.52 -17.27
N GLY A 38 3.46 8.59 -17.53
CA GLY A 38 4.46 7.83 -16.80
C GLY A 38 4.50 8.14 -15.29
N LEU A 39 4.36 9.41 -14.90
CA LEU A 39 4.27 9.81 -13.49
C LEU A 39 2.98 9.30 -12.83
N HIS A 40 1.85 9.38 -13.54
CA HIS A 40 0.58 8.84 -13.06
C HIS A 40 0.64 7.32 -12.87
N ASP A 41 1.14 6.59 -13.86
CA ASP A 41 1.34 5.14 -13.80
C ASP A 41 2.24 4.74 -12.63
N ALA A 42 3.35 5.46 -12.42
CA ALA A 42 4.26 5.20 -11.31
C ALA A 42 3.57 5.42 -9.96
N HIS A 43 2.79 6.50 -9.84
CA HIS A 43 2.03 6.79 -8.62
C HIS A 43 0.96 5.74 -8.35
N GLU A 44 0.20 5.33 -9.37
CA GLU A 44 -0.83 4.29 -9.25
C GLU A 44 -0.22 2.94 -8.84
N LYS A 45 0.87 2.52 -9.49
CA LYS A 45 1.60 1.29 -9.12
C LYS A 45 2.11 1.34 -7.68
N PHE A 46 2.64 2.48 -7.24
CA PHE A 46 3.10 2.66 -5.87
C PHE A 46 1.93 2.56 -4.86
N MET A 47 0.81 3.21 -5.14
CA MET A 47 -0.39 3.16 -4.31
C MET A 47 -0.94 1.73 -4.23
N GLN A 48 -1.04 1.03 -5.36
CA GLN A 48 -1.50 -0.35 -5.41
C GLN A 48 -0.58 -1.30 -4.64
N SER A 49 0.75 -1.15 -4.80
CA SER A 49 1.74 -1.93 -4.06
C SER A 49 1.62 -1.71 -2.55
N SER A 50 1.46 -0.45 -2.13
CA SER A 50 1.27 -0.09 -0.72
C SER A 50 -0.02 -0.65 -0.15
N PHE A 51 -1.12 -0.59 -0.91
CA PHE A 51 -2.40 -1.19 -0.53
C PHE A 51 -2.28 -2.71 -0.38
N ASN A 52 -1.69 -3.40 -1.37
CA ASN A 52 -1.49 -4.85 -1.33
C ASN A 52 -0.66 -5.28 -0.12
N SER A 53 0.42 -4.55 0.19
CA SER A 53 1.25 -4.79 1.37
C SER A 53 0.46 -4.59 2.67
N GLY A 54 -0.26 -3.47 2.79
CA GLY A 54 -1.10 -3.17 3.95
C GLY A 54 -2.18 -4.22 4.21
N VAL A 55 -2.89 -4.65 3.16
CA VAL A 55 -3.91 -5.70 3.24
C VAL A 55 -3.28 -7.03 3.65
N ARG A 56 -2.17 -7.43 3.03
CA ARG A 56 -1.48 -8.70 3.35
C ARG A 56 -1.01 -8.72 4.80
N ASN A 57 -0.35 -7.65 5.26
CA ASN A 57 0.20 -7.58 6.61
C ASN A 57 -0.91 -7.47 7.65
N GLY A 58 -1.93 -6.66 7.39
CA GLY A 58 -3.11 -6.54 8.25
C GLY A 58 -3.85 -7.86 8.40
N PHE A 59 -4.09 -8.57 7.29
CA PHE A 59 -4.72 -9.89 7.33
C PHE A 59 -3.88 -10.91 8.10
N ALA A 60 -2.55 -10.93 7.89
CA ALA A 60 -1.65 -11.83 8.61
C ALA A 60 -1.67 -11.57 10.13
N ALA A 61 -1.61 -10.30 10.55
CA ALA A 61 -1.66 -9.92 11.97
C ALA A 61 -3.00 -10.31 12.61
N THR A 62 -4.12 -9.94 11.98
CA THR A 62 -5.47 -10.27 12.48
C THR A 62 -5.68 -11.78 12.57
N ARG A 63 -5.20 -12.55 11.59
CA ARG A 63 -5.26 -14.02 11.63
C ARG A 63 -4.51 -14.59 12.84
N ARG A 64 -3.31 -14.09 13.15
CA ARG A 64 -2.53 -14.54 14.32
C ARG A 64 -3.23 -14.18 15.62
N ILE A 65 -3.77 -12.98 15.74
CA ILE A 65 -4.56 -12.56 16.91
C ILE A 65 -5.78 -13.48 17.10
N ALA A 66 -6.53 -13.76 16.03
CA ALA A 66 -7.69 -14.66 16.08
C ALA A 66 -7.30 -16.06 16.55
N PHE A 67 -6.16 -16.58 16.08
CA PHE A 67 -5.64 -17.88 16.52
C PHE A 67 -5.25 -17.89 18.01
N LEU A 68 -4.62 -16.83 18.52
CA LEU A 68 -4.30 -16.70 19.94
C LEU A 68 -5.56 -16.63 20.81
N LYS A 69 -6.56 -15.86 20.38
CA LYS A 69 -7.86 -15.78 21.05
C LYS A 69 -8.56 -17.14 21.10
N GLY A 70 -8.48 -17.92 20.02
CA GLY A 70 -8.99 -19.29 19.97
C GLY A 70 -8.28 -20.21 20.96
N LYS A 71 -6.95 -20.19 20.99
CA LYS A 71 -6.14 -20.94 21.95
C LYS A 71 -6.48 -20.59 23.40
N LEU A 72 -6.59 -19.30 23.71
CA LEU A 72 -6.95 -18.82 25.05
C LEU A 72 -8.35 -19.28 25.44
N SER A 73 -9.33 -19.16 24.55
CA SER A 73 -10.71 -19.56 24.82
C SER A 73 -10.83 -21.07 25.06
N ALA A 74 -10.09 -21.88 24.30
CA ALA A 74 -10.01 -23.32 24.53
C ALA A 74 -9.42 -23.66 25.90
N ARG A 75 -8.37 -22.95 26.34
CA ARG A 75 -7.77 -23.18 27.66
C ARG A 75 -8.65 -22.74 28.82
N ILE A 76 -9.28 -21.58 28.69
CA ILE A 76 -10.25 -21.09 29.68
C ILE A 76 -11.38 -22.12 29.84
N ALA A 77 -11.88 -22.69 28.75
CA ALA A 77 -12.92 -23.72 28.79
C ALA A 77 -12.46 -25.03 29.47
N LEU A 78 -11.16 -25.32 29.48
CA LEU A 78 -10.59 -26.50 30.13
C LEU A 78 -10.30 -26.31 31.63
N GLY A 79 -10.64 -25.15 32.22
CA GLY A 79 -10.60 -24.94 33.67
C GLY A 79 -9.20 -24.74 34.26
N SER A 80 -8.35 -23.97 33.58
CA SER A 80 -6.99 -23.65 34.05
C SER A 80 -6.96 -22.73 35.29
N GLU A 81 -6.03 -22.95 36.21
CA GLU A 81 -5.83 -22.14 37.44
C GLU A 81 -5.57 -20.64 37.16
N SER A 82 -5.03 -20.30 35.99
CA SER A 82 -4.71 -18.92 35.58
C SER A 82 -5.83 -18.22 34.80
N GLN A 83 -7.10 -18.55 35.04
CA GLN A 83 -8.23 -18.02 34.25
C GLN A 83 -8.28 -16.48 34.21
N LYS A 84 -8.00 -15.81 35.33
CA LYS A 84 -7.97 -14.34 35.41
C LYS A 84 -6.89 -13.72 34.51
N GLU A 85 -5.69 -14.31 34.46
CA GLU A 85 -4.60 -13.83 33.60
C GLU A 85 -4.93 -14.06 32.11
N MET A 86 -5.57 -15.20 31.79
CA MET A 86 -6.00 -15.49 30.42
C MET A 86 -7.12 -14.58 29.94
N ASP A 87 -8.07 -14.24 30.81
CA ASP A 87 -9.13 -13.27 30.52
C ASP A 87 -8.56 -11.85 30.31
N GLN A 88 -7.58 -11.45 31.12
CA GLN A 88 -6.85 -10.19 30.92
C GLN A 88 -6.13 -10.17 29.58
N LEU A 89 -5.38 -11.22 29.24
CA LEU A 89 -4.68 -11.32 27.96
C LEU A 89 -5.65 -11.32 26.77
N LYS A 90 -6.78 -12.01 26.89
CA LYS A 90 -7.85 -12.00 25.87
C LYS A 90 -8.43 -10.60 25.67
N ASN A 91 -8.63 -9.84 26.74
CA ASN A 91 -9.09 -8.45 26.65
C ASN A 91 -8.05 -7.53 26.01
N SER A 92 -6.77 -7.71 26.33
CA SER A 92 -5.66 -6.99 25.68
C SER A 92 -5.57 -7.32 24.19
N LEU A 93 -5.76 -8.58 23.78
CA LEU A 93 -5.83 -8.96 22.37
C LEU A 93 -7.02 -8.31 21.66
N ASN A 94 -8.19 -8.24 22.30
CA ASN A 94 -9.36 -7.58 21.75
C ASN A 94 -9.17 -6.07 21.56
N SER A 95 -8.55 -5.39 22.54
CA SER A 95 -8.30 -3.95 22.45
C SER A 95 -7.25 -3.65 21.37
N PHE A 96 -6.22 -4.49 21.27
CA PHE A 96 -5.19 -4.39 20.24
C PHE A 96 -5.76 -4.63 18.83
N GLU A 97 -6.59 -5.65 18.65
CA GLU A 97 -7.28 -5.91 17.37
C GLU A 97 -8.10 -4.71 16.91
N LYS A 98 -8.88 -4.09 17.82
CA LYS A 98 -9.65 -2.88 17.51
C LYS A 98 -8.76 -1.71 17.11
N ARG A 99 -7.63 -1.51 17.79
CA ARG A 99 -6.63 -0.48 17.43
C ARG A 99 -6.03 -0.73 16.05
N LEU A 100 -5.67 -1.98 15.75
CA LEU A 100 -5.11 -2.37 14.46
C LEU A 100 -6.11 -2.13 13.32
N VAL A 101 -7.37 -2.52 13.50
CA VAL A 101 -8.43 -2.26 12.52
C VAL A 101 -8.68 -0.76 12.32
N ALA A 102 -8.69 0.03 13.41
CA ALA A 102 -8.85 1.49 13.34
C ALA A 102 -7.67 2.15 12.59
N ALA A 103 -6.44 1.73 12.86
CA ALA A 103 -5.26 2.22 12.15
C ALA A 103 -5.34 1.93 10.65
N LEU A 104 -5.81 0.73 10.27
CA LEU A 104 -6.00 0.34 8.87
C LEU A 104 -7.13 1.12 8.17
N THR A 105 -8.21 1.47 8.88
CA THR A 105 -9.33 2.24 8.29
C THR A 105 -9.07 3.74 8.21
N ILE A 106 -8.30 4.32 9.14
CA ILE A 106 -7.86 5.71 9.05
C ILE A 106 -6.88 5.86 7.87
N PHE A 107 -6.03 4.87 7.66
CA PHE A 107 -5.11 4.82 6.51
C PHE A 107 -5.85 4.83 5.16
N SER A 108 -6.99 4.14 5.03
CA SER A 108 -7.73 4.14 3.75
C SER A 108 -8.34 5.50 3.38
N ARG A 109 -8.35 6.48 4.29
CA ARG A 109 -8.97 7.81 4.09
C ARG A 109 -7.98 8.95 3.87
N GLY A 110 -6.70 8.74 4.11
CA GLY A 110 -5.66 9.74 3.89
C GLY A 110 -4.40 9.07 3.37
N SER A 111 -3.85 9.57 2.27
CA SER A 111 -2.64 9.12 1.56
C SER A 111 -1.32 9.15 2.38
N ARG A 112 -1.39 8.90 3.69
CA ARG A 112 -0.22 8.77 4.56
C ARG A 112 0.17 7.31 4.60
N GLN A 113 1.28 6.99 3.97
CA GLN A 113 2.04 5.73 4.03
C GLN A 113 1.70 4.88 5.27
N CYS A 114 1.33 3.63 5.04
CA CYS A 114 0.96 2.71 6.13
C CYS A 114 2.17 2.60 7.05
N ASP A 115 2.02 3.08 8.28
CA ASP A 115 3.15 3.18 9.19
C ASP A 115 3.60 1.76 9.55
N ILE A 116 4.75 1.36 9.00
CA ILE A 116 5.37 0.05 9.20
C ILE A 116 5.46 -0.25 10.71
N ARG A 117 5.55 0.79 11.54
CA ARG A 117 5.53 0.71 13.00
C ARG A 117 4.30 0.01 13.56
N VAL A 118 3.11 0.20 12.99
CA VAL A 118 1.88 -0.45 13.49
C VAL A 118 1.95 -1.97 13.31
N PHE A 119 2.54 -2.44 12.22
CA PHE A 119 2.72 -3.87 11.99
C PHE A 119 3.88 -4.45 12.82
N GLN A 120 4.93 -3.66 13.08
CA GLN A 120 6.02 -4.05 13.99
C GLN A 120 5.50 -4.19 15.42
N GLU A 121 4.76 -3.20 15.92
CA GLU A 121 4.10 -3.24 17.24
C GLU A 121 3.16 -4.45 17.34
N ALA A 122 2.44 -4.77 16.25
CA ALA A 122 1.59 -5.96 16.21
C ALA A 122 2.39 -7.25 16.32
N ASP A 123 3.51 -7.36 15.62
CA ASP A 123 4.34 -8.55 15.65
C ASP A 123 5.01 -8.77 17.01
N GLU A 124 5.50 -7.69 17.63
CA GLU A 124 6.05 -7.70 18.99
C GLU A 124 5.00 -8.14 20.01
N PHE A 125 3.82 -7.52 19.98
CA PHE A 125 2.72 -7.85 20.91
C PHE A 125 2.22 -9.28 20.73
N ILE A 126 2.10 -9.76 19.49
CA ILE A 126 1.70 -11.15 19.20
C ILE A 126 2.76 -12.13 19.73
N THR A 127 4.04 -11.81 19.56
CA THR A 127 5.15 -12.65 20.04
C THR A 127 5.18 -12.72 21.56
N GLU A 128 4.98 -11.59 22.24
CA GLU A 128 4.85 -11.54 23.69
C GLU A 128 3.66 -12.38 24.18
N ALA A 129 2.49 -12.22 23.56
CA ALA A 129 1.30 -12.98 23.90
C ALA A 129 1.48 -14.50 23.68
N GLU A 130 2.16 -14.91 22.62
CA GLU A 130 2.54 -16.30 22.39
C GLU A 130 3.42 -16.85 23.52
N ASP A 131 4.37 -16.07 24.01
CA ASP A 131 5.27 -16.47 25.08
C ASP A 131 4.55 -16.56 26.43
N VAL A 132 3.60 -15.65 26.72
CA VAL A 132 2.74 -15.76 27.91
C VAL A 132 1.94 -17.07 27.86
N ILE A 133 1.32 -17.39 26.71
CA ILE A 133 0.57 -18.64 26.53
C ILE A 133 1.46 -19.88 26.68
N LYS A 134 2.73 -19.83 26.25
CA LYS A 134 3.69 -20.91 26.45
C LYS A 134 4.07 -21.08 27.92
N ARG A 135 4.30 -19.99 28.66
CA ARG A 135 4.64 -20.04 30.09
C ARG A 135 3.51 -20.64 30.92
N ILE A 136 2.28 -20.23 30.63
CA ILE A 136 1.06 -20.80 31.23
C ILE A 136 0.92 -22.31 30.93
N LYS A 137 1.55 -22.85 29.88
CA LYS A 137 1.51 -24.30 29.58
C LYS A 137 2.45 -25.14 30.46
N ARG A 138 3.46 -24.51 31.09
CA ARG A 138 4.52 -25.22 31.83
C ARG A 138 4.26 -25.31 33.34
N ASN A 139 3.32 -24.50 33.85
CA ASN A 139 2.77 -24.63 35.20
C ASN A 139 1.52 -25.50 35.14
#